data_AF-A0A3M0Z3L6-F1
#
_entry.id   AF-A0A3M0Z3L6-F1
#
_cell.length_a   1.000
_cell.length_b   1.000
_cell.length_c   1.000
_cell.angle_alpha   90.00
_cell.angle_beta   90.00
_cell.angle_gamma   90.00
#
_symmetry.space_group_name_H-M   'P 1'
#
loop_
_entity.id
_entity.type
_entity.pdbx_description
1 polymer ?
#
loop_
_entity_poly.entity_id
_entity_poly.type
_entity_poly.pdbx_seq_one_letter_code
_entity_poly.pdbx_strand_id
1 'polypeptide(L)'
;MAQTCVRQTFILFGMTILCCLLVRGRADDYSWRRPHAGLQANGPVDLQWQPEPFTMRTGNVLRYIDFRNGNDQNDGKTPASAWKHHPWDTNAADSLRSRARQDHVDTYIFKRGVIYRGLLEARESGTDRSPIILTSSPEWGTGDAVLAGSEKIAGPWAKVTSLAQLGFPRHVNGVIWQVSLPSGKIPMLAWEVGPRGEWQRLKLARDPNWQDSDPYRPGINWWRWTSITKGWPEMAATDPAHLKRSYSLEGATIWTDRPGNNFAWSTPAPTVIRKHDRQRGTVRFLINHP
;
A
#
# COMPACT_ATOMS: atom_id res chain seq x y z
N MET A 1 -76.65 -66.14 8.53
CA MET A 1 -75.71 -66.66 9.54
C MET A 1 -74.39 -65.94 9.32
N ALA A 2 -74.17 -64.86 10.06
CA ALA A 2 -73.19 -64.77 11.16
C ALA A 2 -71.75 -64.74 10.63
N GLN A 3 -71.16 -63.53 10.53
CA GLN A 3 -70.14 -63.00 11.47
C GLN A 3 -68.84 -63.80 11.42
N THR A 4 -67.72 -63.26 10.91
CA THR A 4 -66.65 -62.55 11.63
C THR A 4 -65.46 -62.45 10.64
N CYS A 5 -64.41 -61.62 10.70
CA CYS A 5 -63.96 -60.48 11.48
C CYS A 5 -62.53 -60.15 10.95
N VAL A 6 -62.00 -58.97 11.29
CA VAL A 6 -60.57 -58.60 11.33
C VAL A 6 -59.90 -58.26 9.97
N ARG A 7 -59.15 -57.18 9.79
CA ARG A 7 -59.00 -55.83 10.39
C ARG A 7 -58.04 -55.10 9.46
N GLN A 8 -58.26 -53.80 9.35
CA GLN A 8 -57.42 -52.77 8.76
C GLN A 8 -55.91 -52.97 8.99
N THR A 9 -55.13 -52.85 7.91
CA THR A 9 -53.69 -52.57 7.96
C THR A 9 -53.43 -51.20 7.34
N PHE A 10 -53.08 -50.26 8.22
CA PHE A 10 -52.29 -49.04 8.04
C PHE A 10 -52.12 -48.45 6.62
N ILE A 11 -52.84 -47.37 6.35
CA ILE A 11 -52.45 -46.31 5.41
C ILE A 11 -52.07 -45.11 6.27
N LEU A 12 -50.78 -44.74 6.32
CA LEU A 12 -50.27 -43.39 6.62
C LEU A 12 -48.77 -43.49 6.87
N PHE A 13 -47.94 -43.25 5.85
CA PHE A 13 -46.61 -42.64 5.97
C PHE A 13 -46.09 -42.39 4.55
N GLY A 14 -46.42 -41.23 3.99
CA GLY A 14 -46.08 -40.92 2.60
C GLY A 14 -46.26 -39.45 2.26
N MET A 15 -45.94 -38.56 3.19
CA MET A 15 -45.89 -37.13 2.89
C MET A 15 -44.97 -36.47 3.91
N THR A 16 -44.13 -35.53 3.45
CA THR A 16 -43.18 -34.69 4.21
C THR A 16 -41.71 -35.13 4.21
N ILE A 17 -41.10 -35.33 3.03
CA ILE A 17 -39.68 -34.99 2.80
C ILE A 17 -39.57 -34.33 1.42
N LEU A 18 -40.13 -33.13 1.29
CA LEU A 18 -40.01 -32.31 0.09
C LEU A 18 -39.96 -30.83 0.48
N CYS A 19 -38.89 -30.40 1.15
CA CYS A 19 -38.45 -28.99 1.18
C CYS A 19 -37.11 -28.79 1.91
N CYS A 20 -36.15 -29.69 1.71
CA CYS A 20 -34.75 -29.42 2.03
C CYS A 20 -33.87 -29.66 0.80
N LEU A 21 -34.32 -29.20 -0.37
CA LEU A 21 -33.36 -28.76 -1.39
C LEU A 21 -32.77 -27.46 -0.86
N LEU A 22 -31.79 -27.65 0.03
CA LEU A 22 -30.83 -26.63 0.41
C LEU A 22 -30.40 -25.95 -0.88
N VAL A 23 -30.79 -24.68 -1.02
CA VAL A 23 -30.07 -23.74 -1.85
C VAL A 23 -28.65 -23.76 -1.27
N ARG A 24 -27.81 -24.68 -1.77
CA ARG A 24 -26.37 -24.49 -1.77
C ARG A 24 -26.19 -23.28 -2.67
N GLY A 25 -26.26 -22.09 -2.08
CA GLY A 25 -25.61 -20.93 -2.66
C GLY A 25 -24.18 -21.40 -2.90
N ARG A 26 -23.88 -21.73 -4.16
CA ARG A 26 -22.53 -22.08 -4.57
C ARG A 26 -21.71 -20.86 -4.20
N ALA A 27 -20.91 -21.00 -3.16
CA ALA A 27 -19.81 -20.10 -2.86
C ALA A 27 -18.71 -20.27 -3.93
N ASP A 28 -19.12 -20.36 -5.19
CA ASP A 28 -18.26 -20.40 -6.34
C ASP A 28 -17.78 -18.96 -6.58
N ASP A 29 -16.48 -18.87 -6.85
CA ASP A 29 -15.91 -17.92 -7.79
C ASP A 29 -15.77 -16.45 -7.39
N TYR A 30 -15.29 -16.18 -6.18
CA TYR A 30 -14.44 -14.99 -6.06
C TYR A 30 -13.15 -15.19 -6.86
N SER A 31 -12.75 -14.20 -7.65
CA SER A 31 -11.55 -14.26 -8.48
C SER A 31 -10.29 -14.57 -7.65
N TRP A 32 -10.21 -14.13 -6.39
CA TRP A 32 -9.08 -14.42 -5.49
C TRP A 32 -8.96 -15.90 -5.08
N ARG A 33 -9.98 -16.72 -5.32
CA ARG A 33 -9.93 -18.18 -5.09
C ARG A 33 -9.31 -18.95 -6.25
N ARG A 34 -9.19 -18.32 -7.43
CA ARG A 34 -8.54 -18.94 -8.59
C ARG A 34 -7.01 -18.75 -8.46
N PRO A 35 -6.20 -19.77 -8.76
CA PRO A 35 -4.75 -19.60 -8.76
C PRO A 35 -4.35 -18.66 -9.91
N HIS A 36 -3.84 -17.48 -9.56
CA HIS A 36 -3.23 -16.52 -10.50
C HIS A 36 -1.71 -16.70 -10.59
N ALA A 37 -1.22 -17.86 -10.17
CA ALA A 37 0.18 -18.22 -10.21
C ALA A 37 0.33 -19.61 -10.83
N GLY A 38 1.22 -19.72 -11.82
CA GLY A 38 1.71 -20.98 -12.35
C GLY A 38 2.97 -21.43 -11.62
N LEU A 39 3.38 -22.68 -11.85
CA LEU A 39 4.68 -23.17 -11.39
C LEU A 39 5.70 -23.04 -12.52
N GLN A 40 6.87 -22.47 -12.22
CA GLN A 40 8.02 -22.57 -13.11
C GLN A 40 8.76 -23.89 -12.84
N ALA A 41 8.63 -24.86 -13.75
CA ALA A 41 9.26 -26.18 -13.61
C ALA A 41 10.70 -26.27 -14.14
N ASN A 42 11.16 -25.25 -14.87
CA ASN A 42 12.52 -25.19 -15.44
C ASN A 42 13.45 -24.42 -14.50
N GLY A 43 13.81 -25.02 -13.35
CA GLY A 43 14.67 -24.42 -12.33
C GLY A 43 14.19 -24.71 -10.90
N PRO A 44 14.67 -23.97 -9.88
CA PRO A 44 14.04 -23.97 -8.56
C PRO A 44 12.54 -23.70 -8.72
N VAL A 45 11.70 -24.53 -8.09
CA VAL A 45 10.25 -24.39 -8.17
C VAL A 45 9.85 -23.07 -7.54
N ASP A 46 9.34 -22.16 -8.36
CA ASP A 46 8.85 -20.86 -7.94
C ASP A 46 7.45 -20.60 -8.51
N LEU A 47 6.71 -19.71 -7.85
CA LEU A 47 5.41 -19.24 -8.31
C LEU A 47 5.61 -18.13 -9.33
N GLN A 48 5.19 -18.37 -10.57
CA GLN A 48 5.16 -17.35 -11.61
C GLN A 48 3.79 -16.68 -11.62
N TRP A 49 3.75 -15.36 -11.41
CA TRP A 49 2.53 -14.58 -11.58
C TRP A 49 1.98 -14.70 -13.01
N GLN A 50 0.74 -15.16 -13.15
CA GLN A 50 0.04 -15.43 -14.42
C GLN A 50 -1.44 -15.00 -14.30
N PRO A 51 -1.72 -13.69 -14.25
CA PRO A 51 -3.09 -13.20 -14.14
C PRO A 51 -3.84 -13.41 -15.46
N GLU A 52 -5.17 -13.55 -15.37
CA GLU A 52 -6.03 -13.46 -16.55
C GLU A 52 -5.87 -12.08 -17.23
N PRO A 53 -5.94 -11.99 -18.57
CA PRO A 53 -5.94 -10.70 -19.27
C PRO A 53 -7.05 -9.79 -18.77
N PHE A 54 -6.70 -8.52 -18.50
CA PHE A 54 -7.67 -7.52 -18.06
C PHE A 54 -8.79 -7.34 -19.10
N THR A 55 -10.04 -7.52 -18.65
CA THR A 55 -11.24 -7.22 -19.43
C THR A 55 -12.08 -6.21 -18.67
N MET A 56 -12.34 -5.06 -19.30
CA MET A 56 -13.18 -4.04 -18.70
C MET A 56 -14.61 -4.54 -18.55
N ARG A 57 -15.18 -4.38 -17.36
CA ARG A 57 -16.61 -4.60 -17.07
C ARG A 57 -17.22 -3.31 -16.58
N THR A 58 -18.45 -3.06 -16.96
CA THR A 58 -19.23 -1.88 -16.55
C THR A 58 -20.62 -2.30 -16.10
N GLY A 59 -21.17 -1.55 -15.16
CA GLY A 59 -22.59 -1.52 -14.85
C GLY A 59 -23.36 -0.58 -15.77
N ASN A 60 -24.50 -0.09 -15.28
CA ASN A 60 -25.45 0.69 -16.07
C ASN A 60 -25.09 2.17 -16.14
N VAL A 61 -24.54 2.72 -15.06
CA VAL A 61 -24.28 4.16 -14.94
C VAL A 61 -22.82 4.37 -14.56
N LEU A 62 -22.04 4.79 -15.55
CA LEU A 62 -20.60 5.00 -15.40
C LEU A 62 -20.23 6.48 -15.26
N ARG A 63 -19.13 6.75 -14.56
CA ARG A 63 -18.50 8.07 -14.45
C ARG A 63 -17.00 7.99 -14.63
N TYR A 64 -16.44 8.98 -15.32
CA TYR A 64 -15.01 9.10 -15.61
C TYR A 64 -14.31 9.93 -14.53
N ILE A 65 -13.15 9.47 -14.08
CA ILE A 65 -12.32 10.10 -13.05
C ILE A 65 -10.92 10.37 -13.61
N ASP A 66 -10.55 11.65 -13.69
CA ASP A 66 -9.20 12.12 -14.00
C ASP A 66 -8.70 12.98 -12.83
N PHE A 67 -7.98 12.36 -11.90
CA PHE A 67 -7.44 13.07 -10.73
C PHE A 67 -6.49 14.23 -11.09
N ARG A 68 -5.87 14.17 -12.27
CA ARG A 68 -4.90 15.18 -12.70
C ARG A 68 -5.59 16.42 -13.22
N ASN A 69 -6.55 16.24 -14.13
CA ASN A 69 -7.12 17.34 -14.93
C ASN A 69 -8.66 17.45 -14.84
N GLY A 70 -9.32 16.53 -14.14
CA GLY A 70 -10.78 16.55 -13.97
C GLY A 70 -11.25 17.71 -13.10
N ASN A 71 -12.56 17.87 -13.05
CA ASN A 71 -13.23 18.89 -12.24
C ASN A 71 -14.51 18.33 -11.62
N ASP A 72 -14.67 18.49 -10.31
CA ASP A 72 -15.83 17.98 -9.57
C ASP A 72 -17.12 18.75 -9.87
N GLN A 73 -17.07 19.82 -10.67
CA GLN A 73 -18.27 20.48 -11.20
C GLN A 73 -18.77 19.85 -12.51
N ASN A 74 -17.99 18.98 -13.15
CA ASN A 74 -18.40 18.33 -14.39
C ASN A 74 -19.49 17.26 -14.13
N ASP A 75 -20.13 16.79 -15.20
CA ASP A 75 -21.12 15.71 -15.13
C ASP A 75 -20.51 14.30 -15.02
N GLY A 76 -19.23 14.14 -15.36
CA GLY A 76 -18.50 12.88 -15.31
C GLY A 76 -18.90 11.87 -16.38
N LYS A 77 -19.77 12.23 -17.34
CA LYS A 77 -20.36 11.28 -18.30
C LYS A 77 -19.45 10.93 -19.47
N THR A 78 -18.40 11.72 -19.70
CA THR A 78 -17.43 11.50 -20.78
C THR A 78 -16.00 11.69 -20.30
N PRO A 79 -15.00 11.17 -21.03
CA PRO A 79 -13.58 11.49 -20.79
C PRO A 79 -13.26 12.98 -20.69
N ALA A 80 -13.92 13.83 -21.49
CA ALA A 80 -13.68 15.27 -21.53
C ALA A 80 -14.33 16.01 -20.35
N SER A 81 -15.42 15.46 -19.81
CA SER A 81 -16.14 15.97 -18.66
C SER A 81 -15.87 15.16 -17.39
N ALA A 82 -14.71 14.52 -17.28
CA ALA A 82 -14.36 13.69 -16.14
C ALA A 82 -14.34 14.49 -14.82
N TRP A 83 -14.71 13.80 -13.73
CA TRP A 83 -14.56 14.29 -12.37
C TRP A 83 -13.10 14.28 -11.94
N LYS A 84 -12.74 15.11 -10.96
CA LYS A 84 -11.40 15.07 -10.36
C LYS A 84 -11.32 13.96 -9.32
N HIS A 85 -12.32 13.88 -8.46
CA HIS A 85 -12.34 12.94 -7.35
C HIS A 85 -13.44 11.89 -7.53
N HIS A 86 -13.20 10.72 -6.94
CA HIS A 86 -14.24 9.75 -6.67
C HIS A 86 -15.20 10.29 -5.59
N PRO A 87 -16.51 9.97 -5.60
CA PRO A 87 -17.45 10.41 -4.54
C PRO A 87 -17.04 10.03 -3.11
N TRP A 88 -16.36 8.89 -2.97
CA TRP A 88 -15.79 8.42 -1.70
C TRP A 88 -14.54 9.17 -1.25
N ASP A 89 -13.95 10.01 -2.09
CA ASP A 89 -12.81 10.82 -1.68
C ASP A 89 -13.23 11.82 -0.61
N THR A 90 -12.46 11.95 0.46
CA THR A 90 -12.72 12.95 1.50
C THR A 90 -12.64 14.38 0.96
N ASN A 91 -11.88 14.62 -0.10
CA ASN A 91 -11.75 15.93 -0.76
C ASN A 91 -12.74 16.17 -1.91
N ALA A 92 -13.63 15.22 -2.21
CA ALA A 92 -14.64 15.41 -3.25
C ALA A 92 -15.63 16.53 -2.89
N ALA A 93 -16.14 17.24 -3.89
CA ALA A 93 -17.21 18.22 -3.69
C ALA A 93 -18.54 17.54 -3.27
N ASP A 94 -19.30 18.16 -2.36
CA ASP A 94 -20.62 17.64 -1.95
C ASP A 94 -21.62 17.56 -3.09
N SER A 95 -21.53 18.47 -4.06
CA SER A 95 -22.35 18.45 -5.27
C SER A 95 -22.09 17.19 -6.09
N LEU A 96 -20.83 16.78 -6.23
CA LEU A 96 -20.44 15.54 -6.92
C LEU A 96 -20.99 14.31 -6.19
N ARG A 97 -20.84 14.25 -4.85
CA ARG A 97 -21.38 13.14 -4.05
C ARG A 97 -22.89 13.02 -4.21
N SER A 98 -23.60 14.16 -4.19
CA SER A 98 -25.05 14.21 -4.36
C SER A 98 -25.47 13.72 -5.73
N ARG A 99 -24.79 14.16 -6.79
CA ARG A 99 -25.04 13.70 -8.17
C ARG A 99 -24.79 12.20 -8.32
N ALA A 100 -23.67 11.69 -7.80
CA ALA A 100 -23.35 10.27 -7.89
C ALA A 100 -24.46 9.38 -7.27
N ARG A 101 -25.03 9.81 -6.13
CA ARG A 101 -26.15 9.13 -5.48
C ARG A 101 -27.45 9.25 -6.27
N GLN A 102 -27.79 10.44 -6.74
CA GLN A 102 -29.01 10.70 -7.52
C GLN A 102 -29.03 9.93 -8.83
N ASP A 103 -27.88 9.86 -9.51
CA ASP A 103 -27.73 9.16 -10.77
C ASP A 103 -27.58 7.63 -10.60
N HIS A 104 -27.50 7.13 -9.37
CA HIS A 104 -27.22 5.73 -9.06
C HIS A 104 -25.97 5.19 -9.78
N VAL A 105 -24.87 5.95 -9.71
CA VAL A 105 -23.60 5.58 -10.36
C VAL A 105 -23.07 4.28 -9.76
N ASP A 106 -22.87 3.28 -10.61
CA ASP A 106 -22.39 1.96 -10.22
C ASP A 106 -20.98 1.66 -10.76
N THR A 107 -20.47 2.48 -11.68
CA THR A 107 -19.18 2.26 -12.33
C THR A 107 -18.33 3.52 -12.34
N TYR A 108 -17.08 3.40 -11.92
CA TYR A 108 -16.11 4.49 -11.88
C TYR A 108 -14.89 4.11 -12.70
N ILE A 109 -14.68 4.82 -13.80
CA ILE A 109 -13.57 4.60 -14.73
C ILE A 109 -12.46 5.57 -14.35
N PHE A 110 -11.35 5.07 -13.84
CA PHE A 110 -10.14 5.85 -13.59
C PHE A 110 -9.29 5.94 -14.86
N LYS A 111 -8.80 7.15 -15.16
CA LYS A 111 -7.94 7.39 -16.31
C LYS A 111 -6.61 6.64 -16.18
N ARG A 112 -6.24 5.89 -17.22
CA ARG A 112 -4.94 5.21 -17.30
C ARG A 112 -3.79 6.22 -17.39
N GLY A 113 -2.67 5.92 -16.74
CA GLY A 113 -1.52 6.83 -16.65
C GLY A 113 -1.68 7.97 -15.64
N VAL A 114 -2.79 7.99 -14.90
CA VAL A 114 -3.02 8.93 -13.82
C VAL A 114 -2.89 8.19 -12.49
N ILE A 115 -2.14 8.80 -11.57
CA ILE A 115 -2.01 8.33 -10.18
C ILE A 115 -2.99 9.11 -9.32
N TYR A 116 -4.00 8.42 -8.82
CA TYR A 116 -4.97 8.91 -7.85
C TYR A 116 -4.36 8.89 -6.45
N ARG A 117 -4.31 10.05 -5.78
CA ARG A 117 -3.71 10.22 -4.42
C ARG A 117 -4.71 10.77 -3.41
N GLY A 118 -5.94 10.29 -3.48
CA GLY A 118 -7.00 10.63 -2.55
C GLY A 118 -7.23 9.58 -1.47
N LEU A 119 -8.06 9.91 -0.49
CA LEU A 119 -8.50 8.99 0.56
C LEU A 119 -9.92 8.53 0.27
N LEU A 120 -10.07 7.29 -0.19
CA LEU A 120 -11.38 6.72 -0.50
C LEU A 120 -12.00 6.07 0.74
N GLU A 121 -13.07 6.68 1.26
CA GLU A 121 -13.90 6.11 2.32
C GLU A 121 -15.19 5.54 1.71
N ALA A 122 -15.19 4.24 1.43
CA ALA A 122 -16.38 3.56 0.95
C ALA A 122 -17.48 3.56 2.03
N ARG A 123 -18.62 4.18 1.72
CA ARG A 123 -19.76 4.33 2.65
C ARG A 123 -21.05 3.70 2.13
N GLU A 124 -20.99 3.04 1.00
CA GLU A 124 -22.13 2.42 0.33
C GLU A 124 -21.72 1.06 -0.24
N SER A 125 -22.71 0.22 -0.50
CA SER A 125 -22.54 -1.13 -1.01
C SER A 125 -23.40 -1.34 -2.24
N GLY A 126 -22.84 -2.04 -3.22
CA GLY A 126 -23.63 -2.58 -4.32
C GLY A 126 -24.43 -3.83 -3.90
N THR A 127 -25.02 -4.49 -4.89
CA THR A 127 -25.64 -5.81 -4.73
C THR A 127 -24.97 -6.82 -5.65
N ASP A 128 -25.22 -8.12 -5.48
CA ASP A 128 -24.68 -9.16 -6.36
C ASP A 128 -25.03 -8.94 -7.84
N ARG A 129 -26.19 -8.34 -8.12
CA ARG A 129 -26.67 -8.04 -9.49
C ARG A 129 -26.24 -6.67 -10.00
N SER A 130 -25.82 -5.78 -9.10
CA SER A 130 -25.42 -4.40 -9.42
C SER A 130 -24.28 -4.01 -8.49
N PRO A 131 -23.08 -4.59 -8.67
CA PRO A 131 -21.93 -4.27 -7.86
C PRO A 131 -21.43 -2.86 -8.17
N ILE A 132 -20.72 -2.25 -7.20
CA ILE A 132 -19.98 -1.02 -7.45
C ILE A 132 -18.63 -1.41 -8.05
N ILE A 133 -18.32 -0.87 -9.23
CA ILE A 133 -17.16 -1.26 -10.04
C ILE A 133 -16.21 -0.08 -10.13
N LEU A 134 -15.00 -0.25 -9.59
CA LEU A 134 -13.88 0.66 -9.83
C LEU A 134 -12.97 0.00 -10.87
N THR A 135 -12.81 0.64 -12.03
CA THR A 135 -12.11 0.04 -13.18
C THR A 135 -11.35 1.09 -13.99
N SER A 136 -10.75 0.69 -15.11
CA SER A 136 -10.14 1.59 -16.09
C SER A 136 -10.52 1.17 -17.51
N SER A 137 -10.49 2.10 -18.46
CA SER A 137 -10.73 1.80 -19.87
C SER A 137 -9.39 1.73 -20.64
N PRO A 138 -9.11 0.66 -21.40
CA PRO A 138 -7.94 0.60 -22.30
C PRO A 138 -7.92 1.71 -23.35
N GLU A 139 -9.08 2.27 -23.68
CA GLU A 139 -9.24 3.33 -24.69
C GLU A 139 -9.00 4.74 -24.11
N TRP A 140 -8.83 4.87 -22.78
CA TRP A 140 -8.70 6.18 -22.13
C TRP A 140 -7.45 6.31 -21.26
N GLY A 141 -6.44 6.98 -21.82
CA GLY A 141 -5.13 7.16 -21.22
C GLY A 141 -4.14 6.05 -21.63
N THR A 142 -2.96 6.04 -21.02
CA THR A 142 -1.89 5.07 -21.36
C THR A 142 -1.13 4.69 -20.09
N GLY A 143 -0.74 3.42 -19.95
CA GLY A 143 -0.17 2.87 -18.70
C GLY A 143 -1.26 2.38 -17.75
N ASP A 144 -0.98 2.23 -16.47
CA ASP A 144 -1.97 1.74 -15.50
C ASP A 144 -2.72 2.89 -14.83
N ALA A 145 -3.97 2.65 -14.43
CA ALA A 145 -4.68 3.53 -13.50
C ALA A 145 -4.25 3.13 -12.07
N VAL A 146 -3.61 4.05 -11.34
CA VAL A 146 -2.97 3.72 -10.06
C VAL A 146 -3.67 4.44 -8.92
N LEU A 147 -4.17 3.69 -7.93
CA LEU A 147 -4.54 4.23 -6.63
C LEU A 147 -3.32 4.14 -5.70
N ALA A 148 -2.79 5.27 -5.24
CA ALA A 148 -1.56 5.29 -4.45
C ALA A 148 -1.80 5.88 -3.06
N GLY A 149 -1.53 5.09 -2.02
CA GLY A 149 -1.43 5.55 -0.62
C GLY A 149 -0.14 6.32 -0.30
N SER A 150 0.63 6.68 -1.33
CA SER A 150 1.87 7.47 -1.21
C SER A 150 1.62 8.92 -1.58
N GLU A 151 2.30 9.84 -0.92
CA GLU A 151 2.32 11.24 -1.31
C GLU A 151 3.41 11.53 -2.32
N LYS A 152 3.14 12.46 -3.25
CA LYS A 152 4.20 13.01 -4.09
C LYS A 152 5.05 13.95 -3.23
N ILE A 153 6.35 13.70 -3.19
CA ILE A 153 7.29 14.67 -2.60
C ILE A 153 7.34 15.89 -3.53
N ALA A 154 6.59 16.92 -3.16
CA ALA A 154 6.56 18.20 -3.83
C ALA A 154 7.49 19.18 -3.11
N GLY A 155 8.16 20.04 -3.87
CA GLY A 155 9.03 21.07 -3.33
C GLY A 155 10.12 21.46 -4.31
N PRO A 156 10.79 22.60 -4.08
CA PRO A 156 11.96 22.96 -4.87
C PRO A 156 13.07 21.97 -4.56
N TRP A 157 13.27 21.01 -5.45
CA TRP A 157 14.46 20.17 -5.43
C TRP A 157 15.66 21.07 -5.72
N ALA A 158 16.56 21.16 -4.76
CA ALA A 158 17.76 21.97 -4.86
C ALA A 158 18.97 21.06 -4.97
N LYS A 159 19.86 21.38 -5.91
CA LYS A 159 21.14 20.70 -6.02
C LYS A 159 22.04 21.14 -4.87
N VAL A 160 22.61 20.19 -4.15
CA VAL A 160 23.51 20.52 -3.03
C VAL A 160 24.90 20.84 -3.56
N THR A 161 25.38 22.05 -3.25
CA THR A 161 26.64 22.60 -3.77
C THR A 161 27.83 22.39 -2.84
N SER A 162 27.60 22.15 -1.54
CA SER A 162 28.65 21.82 -0.57
C SER A 162 28.13 20.91 0.53
N LEU A 163 28.76 19.74 0.68
CA LEU A 163 28.48 18.79 1.76
C LEU A 163 29.72 18.48 2.62
N ALA A 164 30.81 19.23 2.42
CA ALA A 164 32.08 18.95 3.09
C ALA A 164 31.97 19.00 4.63
N GLN A 165 31.14 19.89 5.15
CA GLN A 165 30.88 20.01 6.60
C GLN A 165 30.14 18.80 7.18
N LEU A 166 29.43 18.04 6.34
CA LEU A 166 28.71 16.82 6.71
C LEU A 166 29.53 15.55 6.49
N GLY A 167 30.82 15.69 6.16
CA GLY A 167 31.75 14.57 5.98
C GLY A 167 31.59 13.81 4.65
N PHE A 168 30.79 14.32 3.71
CA PHE A 168 30.67 13.70 2.39
C PHE A 168 31.94 13.92 1.54
N PRO A 169 32.33 12.95 0.71
CA PRO A 169 33.43 13.11 -0.22
C PRO A 169 33.22 14.26 -1.21
N ARG A 170 34.28 14.98 -1.59
CA ARG A 170 34.16 16.11 -2.54
C ARG A 170 33.55 15.72 -3.89
N HIS A 171 33.76 14.48 -4.36
CA HIS A 171 33.26 14.02 -5.64
C HIS A 171 31.72 13.88 -5.69
N VAL A 172 31.03 13.88 -4.54
CA VAL A 172 29.56 13.89 -4.51
C VAL A 172 28.95 15.30 -4.49
N ASN A 173 29.80 16.34 -4.50
CA ASN A 173 29.30 17.72 -4.63
C ASN A 173 28.64 17.88 -6.00
N GLY A 174 27.43 18.44 -6.02
CA GLY A 174 26.72 18.63 -7.29
C GLY A 174 26.24 17.33 -7.95
N VAL A 175 26.09 16.23 -7.22
CA VAL A 175 25.28 15.08 -7.68
C VAL A 175 24.11 14.78 -6.74
N ILE A 176 24.16 15.30 -5.52
CA ILE A 176 23.10 15.15 -4.52
C ILE A 176 22.07 16.26 -4.69
N TRP A 177 20.79 15.87 -4.65
CA TRP A 177 19.65 16.76 -4.61
C TRP A 177 18.96 16.65 -3.26
N GLN A 178 18.43 17.77 -2.77
CA GLN A 178 17.70 17.83 -1.51
C GLN A 178 16.34 18.51 -1.70
N VAL A 179 15.41 18.13 -0.83
CA VAL A 179 14.10 18.77 -0.70
C VAL A 179 13.69 18.71 0.76
N SER A 180 13.08 19.78 1.26
CA SER A 180 12.50 19.79 2.60
C SER A 180 11.17 19.05 2.60
N LEU A 181 11.03 18.09 3.52
CA LEU A 181 9.76 17.43 3.76
C LEU A 181 8.94 18.20 4.80
N PRO A 182 7.60 18.12 4.77
CA PRO A 182 6.77 18.64 5.85
C PRO A 182 7.20 18.06 7.21
N SER A 183 7.09 18.88 8.26
CA SER A 183 7.45 18.46 9.62
C SER A 183 6.73 17.17 10.02
N GLY A 184 7.46 16.24 10.64
CA GLY A 184 6.93 14.94 11.07
C GLY A 184 6.80 13.89 9.97
N LYS A 185 7.09 14.20 8.69
CA LYS A 185 7.09 13.21 7.61
C LYS A 185 8.49 12.67 7.34
N ILE A 186 8.74 11.44 7.77
CA ILE A 186 9.95 10.68 7.43
C ILE A 186 9.52 9.46 6.61
N PRO A 187 9.70 9.44 5.28
CA PRO A 187 9.29 8.33 4.46
C PRO A 187 10.12 7.10 4.81
N MET A 188 9.47 5.97 5.08
CA MET A 188 10.16 4.69 5.22
C MET A 188 10.60 4.11 3.89
N LEU A 189 9.90 4.50 2.83
CA LEU A 189 10.13 4.02 1.50
C LEU A 189 9.93 5.20 0.56
N ALA A 190 10.80 5.30 -0.42
CA ALA A 190 10.70 6.30 -1.48
C ALA A 190 10.80 5.59 -2.82
N TRP A 191 10.05 6.10 -3.79
CA TRP A 191 10.08 5.63 -5.16
C TRP A 191 10.29 6.83 -6.08
N GLU A 192 11.13 6.62 -7.07
CA GLU A 192 11.17 7.46 -8.26
C GLU A 192 10.09 6.97 -9.21
N VAL A 193 9.30 7.91 -9.72
CA VAL A 193 8.33 7.65 -10.79
C VAL A 193 8.89 8.27 -12.05
N GLY A 194 9.30 7.44 -12.99
CA GLY A 194 9.89 7.87 -14.25
C GLY A 194 8.86 8.52 -15.20
N PRO A 195 9.33 9.10 -16.31
CA PRO A 195 8.50 9.87 -17.22
C PRO A 195 7.37 9.07 -17.89
N ARG A 196 7.49 7.74 -17.98
CA ARG A 196 6.47 6.84 -18.55
C ARG A 196 5.62 6.15 -17.47
N GLY A 197 5.77 6.56 -16.20
CA GLY A 197 5.04 5.99 -15.07
C GLY A 197 5.66 4.73 -14.49
N GLU A 198 6.89 4.39 -14.88
CA GLU A 198 7.68 3.33 -14.27
C GLU A 198 8.03 3.67 -12.82
N TRP A 199 7.96 2.67 -11.94
CA TRP A 199 8.24 2.86 -10.51
C TRP A 199 9.55 2.18 -10.16
N GLN A 200 10.50 2.94 -9.62
CA GLN A 200 11.74 2.41 -9.11
C GLN A 200 11.85 2.73 -7.63
N ARG A 201 11.93 1.70 -6.79
CA ARG A 201 12.20 1.88 -5.36
C ARG A 201 13.60 2.47 -5.20
N LEU A 202 13.69 3.61 -4.53
CA LEU A 202 14.97 4.19 -4.15
C LEU A 202 15.57 3.36 -3.02
N LYS A 203 16.86 3.02 -3.16
CA LYS A 203 17.62 2.39 -2.08
C LYS A 203 17.87 3.45 -1.02
N LEU A 204 17.42 3.21 0.21
CA LEU A 204 17.80 4.05 1.34
C LEU A 204 19.32 3.98 1.50
N ALA A 205 19.96 5.14 1.65
CA ALA A 205 21.37 5.21 1.98
C ALA A 205 21.62 4.46 3.28
N ARG A 206 22.59 3.55 3.27
CA ARG A 206 22.89 2.63 4.37
C ARG A 206 24.37 2.35 4.43
N ASP A 207 24.85 2.08 5.63
CA ASP A 207 26.20 1.63 5.92
C ASP A 207 26.06 0.37 6.80
N PRO A 208 26.50 -0.82 6.34
CA PRO A 208 27.20 -1.06 5.08
C PRO A 208 26.26 -1.04 3.87
N ASN A 209 26.80 -0.69 2.69
CA ASN A 209 26.04 -0.68 1.43
C ASN A 209 25.92 -2.08 0.82
N TRP A 210 25.18 -2.99 1.46
CA TRP A 210 24.97 -4.35 0.97
C TRP A 210 24.00 -4.39 -0.23
N GLN A 211 24.20 -5.34 -1.15
CA GLN A 211 23.41 -5.42 -2.38
C GLN A 211 22.07 -6.14 -2.18
N ASP A 212 22.04 -7.19 -1.33
CA ASP A 212 20.88 -8.08 -1.19
C ASP A 212 20.35 -8.13 0.24
N SER A 213 19.05 -7.86 0.39
CA SER A 213 18.32 -8.24 1.60
C SER A 213 17.74 -9.57 1.27
N ASP A 214 18.12 -10.58 2.04
CA ASP A 214 17.23 -11.70 2.27
C ASP A 214 15.84 -11.10 2.62
N PRO A 215 14.81 -11.30 1.79
CA PRO A 215 13.50 -10.70 2.01
C PRO A 215 12.86 -11.22 3.31
N TYR A 216 13.32 -12.38 3.80
CA TYR A 216 12.91 -12.98 5.07
C TYR A 216 13.76 -12.50 6.24
N ARG A 217 14.96 -11.95 5.98
CA ARG A 217 15.90 -11.46 7.00
C ARG A 217 16.50 -10.10 6.62
N PRO A 218 15.68 -9.03 6.51
CA PRO A 218 16.14 -7.72 6.05
C PRO A 218 17.22 -7.08 6.93
N GLY A 219 17.36 -7.53 8.18
CA GLY A 219 18.34 -7.09 9.16
C GLY A 219 19.67 -7.87 9.19
N ILE A 220 19.85 -8.91 8.38
CA ILE A 220 21.01 -9.84 8.53
C ILE A 220 22.36 -9.14 8.35
N ASN A 221 22.42 -8.13 7.49
CA ASN A 221 23.62 -7.37 7.17
C ASN A 221 23.78 -6.08 7.98
N TRP A 222 22.95 -5.89 9.01
CA TRP A 222 22.97 -4.67 9.82
C TRP A 222 24.05 -4.78 10.89
N TRP A 223 24.66 -3.65 11.22
CA TRP A 223 25.51 -3.58 12.40
C TRP A 223 24.70 -3.85 13.66
N ARG A 224 25.39 -4.35 14.69
CA ARG A 224 24.79 -4.63 15.98
C ARG A 224 25.34 -3.64 17.00
N TRP A 225 24.44 -3.06 17.78
CA TRP A 225 24.83 -2.26 18.92
C TRP A 225 25.73 -3.06 19.86
N THR A 226 26.88 -2.50 20.23
CA THR A 226 27.78 -3.09 21.23
C THR A 226 27.17 -3.01 22.62
N SER A 227 26.49 -1.90 22.92
CA SER A 227 25.71 -1.75 24.14
C SER A 227 24.53 -0.80 23.93
N ILE A 228 23.47 -1.05 24.69
CA ILE A 228 22.31 -0.15 24.80
C ILE A 228 22.11 0.17 26.27
N THR A 229 22.04 1.45 26.59
CA THR A 229 21.57 1.94 27.89
C THR A 229 20.14 2.43 27.71
N LYS A 230 19.19 1.69 28.30
CA LYS A 230 17.78 2.07 28.31
C LYS A 230 17.59 3.20 29.32
N GLY A 231 17.05 4.31 28.86
CA GLY A 231 16.51 5.38 29.70
C GLY A 231 15.12 5.74 29.17
N TRP A 232 14.32 6.40 30.01
CA TRP A 232 13.08 7.03 29.58
C TRP A 232 13.22 8.54 29.74
N PRO A 233 12.86 9.35 28.73
CA PRO A 233 12.35 8.98 27.40
C PRO A 233 13.46 8.67 26.36
N GLU A 234 14.73 8.75 26.75
CA GLU A 234 15.88 8.62 25.85
C GLU A 234 16.64 7.31 26.01
N MET A 235 17.02 6.73 24.87
CA MET A 235 17.93 5.61 24.79
C MET A 235 19.31 6.08 24.32
N ALA A 236 20.36 5.46 24.86
CA ALA A 236 21.71 5.57 24.32
C ALA A 236 22.14 4.24 23.71
N ALA A 237 22.63 4.27 22.46
CA ALA A 237 23.18 3.10 21.79
C ALA A 237 24.62 3.37 21.38
N THR A 238 25.50 2.39 21.60
CA THR A 238 26.95 2.52 21.39
C THR A 238 27.43 1.49 20.39
N ASP A 239 28.19 1.97 19.41
CA ASP A 239 28.92 1.15 18.43
C ASP A 239 30.19 1.91 18.02
N PRO A 240 31.30 1.75 18.77
CA PRO A 240 32.51 2.52 18.54
C PRO A 240 33.15 2.25 17.18
N ALA A 241 32.93 1.06 16.59
CA ALA A 241 33.50 0.69 15.31
C ALA A 241 32.90 1.51 14.15
N HIS A 242 31.61 1.85 14.25
CA HIS A 242 30.88 2.51 13.16
C HIS A 242 30.43 3.93 13.46
N LEU A 243 30.40 4.36 14.74
CA LEU A 243 29.97 5.70 15.15
C LEU A 243 31.10 6.64 15.54
N LYS A 244 32.35 6.18 15.75
CA LYS A 244 33.48 7.10 15.91
C LYS A 244 33.76 7.82 14.59
N ARG A 245 33.26 9.05 14.44
CA ARG A 245 33.38 9.86 13.21
C ARG A 245 34.03 11.21 13.49
N SER A 246 34.65 11.80 12.46
CA SER A 246 35.21 13.16 12.51
C SER A 246 34.13 14.25 12.47
N TYR A 247 32.90 13.89 12.11
CA TYR A 247 31.73 14.77 12.00
C TYR A 247 30.61 14.34 12.96
N SER A 248 29.69 15.27 13.27
CA SER A 248 28.52 14.98 14.10
C SER A 248 27.44 14.26 13.29
N LEU A 249 26.69 13.39 13.95
CA LEU A 249 25.51 12.72 13.40
C LEU A 249 24.21 13.29 14.00
N GLU A 250 24.30 14.37 14.78
CA GLU A 250 23.13 15.03 15.35
C GLU A 250 22.20 15.54 14.24
N GLY A 251 20.90 15.27 14.39
CA GLY A 251 19.88 15.53 13.38
C GLY A 251 19.78 14.47 12.28
N ALA A 252 20.76 13.57 12.15
CA ALA A 252 20.66 12.46 11.20
C ALA A 252 19.60 11.44 11.65
N THR A 253 19.03 10.71 10.68
CA THR A 253 18.11 9.61 10.95
C THR A 253 18.86 8.28 10.93
N ILE A 254 18.70 7.49 11.98
CA ILE A 254 19.13 6.09 12.03
C ILE A 254 17.93 5.17 11.90
N TRP A 255 18.14 4.06 11.21
CA TRP A 255 17.18 2.96 11.15
C TRP A 255 17.66 1.90 12.12
N THR A 256 16.90 1.66 13.18
CA THR A 256 17.23 0.64 14.16
C THR A 256 15.99 -0.19 14.46
N ASP A 257 16.19 -1.49 14.63
CA ASP A 257 15.20 -2.34 15.29
C ASP A 257 15.24 -2.09 16.81
N ARG A 258 14.15 -2.36 17.52
CA ARG A 258 14.06 -2.14 18.97
C ARG A 258 15.09 -3.02 19.69
N PRO A 259 16.04 -2.43 20.42
CA PRO A 259 17.01 -3.21 21.17
C PRO A 259 16.35 -3.93 22.36
N GLY A 260 16.40 -5.26 22.33
CA GLY A 260 16.02 -6.13 23.45
C GLY A 260 14.79 -7.01 23.25
N ASN A 261 14.16 -7.02 22.06
CA ASN A 261 13.22 -8.07 21.70
C ASN A 261 13.92 -9.07 20.78
N ASN A 262 14.25 -10.26 21.28
CA ASN A 262 14.78 -11.38 20.48
C ASN A 262 13.77 -11.95 19.46
N PHE A 263 12.65 -11.25 19.22
CA PHE A 263 11.59 -11.60 18.29
C PHE A 263 11.19 -10.33 17.52
N ALA A 264 11.91 -10.04 16.45
CA ALA A 264 11.65 -8.88 15.59
C ALA A 264 10.70 -9.26 14.45
N TRP A 265 9.40 -9.10 14.70
CA TRP A 265 8.43 -8.85 13.63
C TRP A 265 8.28 -7.34 13.36
N SER A 266 9.02 -6.47 14.06
CA SER A 266 8.93 -5.02 13.89
C SER A 266 9.75 -4.53 12.69
N THR A 267 9.09 -3.82 11.79
CA THR A 267 9.75 -3.00 10.78
C THR A 267 10.67 -1.99 11.48
N PRO A 268 11.93 -1.83 11.05
CA PRO A 268 12.84 -0.88 11.66
C PRO A 268 12.27 0.54 11.65
N ALA A 269 12.45 1.26 12.76
CA ALA A 269 11.89 2.59 12.94
C ALA A 269 12.93 3.67 12.60
N PRO A 270 12.57 4.68 11.78
CA PRO A 270 13.42 5.84 11.61
C PRO A 270 13.45 6.64 12.91
N THR A 271 14.65 6.91 13.41
CA THR A 271 14.84 7.65 14.64
C THR A 271 15.87 8.77 14.45
N VAL A 272 15.53 9.98 14.88
CA VAL A 272 16.45 11.13 14.79
C VAL A 272 17.45 11.08 15.95
N ILE A 273 18.74 11.14 15.62
CA ILE A 273 19.81 11.29 16.60
C ILE A 273 19.72 12.69 17.22
N ARG A 274 19.55 12.75 18.54
CA ARG A 274 19.53 13.99 19.32
C ARG A 274 20.92 14.42 19.75
N LYS A 275 21.78 13.46 20.10
CA LYS A 275 23.16 13.72 20.56
C LYS A 275 24.11 12.67 19.99
N HIS A 276 25.30 13.09 19.59
CA HIS A 276 26.37 12.19 19.13
C HIS A 276 27.68 12.39 19.90
N ASP A 277 28.03 11.44 20.77
CA ASP A 277 29.35 11.36 21.38
C ASP A 277 30.33 10.66 20.43
N ARG A 278 31.02 11.47 19.61
CA ARG A 278 31.98 11.01 18.60
C ARG A 278 33.18 10.26 19.19
N GLN A 279 33.57 10.54 20.42
CA GLN A 279 34.74 9.90 21.04
C GLN A 279 34.37 8.53 21.59
N ARG A 280 33.14 8.35 22.06
CA ARG A 280 32.65 7.04 22.52
C ARG A 280 32.02 6.22 21.41
N GLY A 281 31.57 6.86 20.32
CA GLY A 281 30.74 6.23 19.30
C GLY A 281 29.35 5.90 19.85
N THR A 282 28.77 6.85 20.58
CA THR A 282 27.46 6.69 21.22
C THR A 282 26.49 7.72 20.67
N VAL A 283 25.30 7.28 20.28
CA VAL A 283 24.19 8.16 19.88
C VAL A 283 23.07 8.10 20.91
N ARG A 284 22.37 9.23 21.09
CA ARG A 284 21.15 9.30 21.89
C ARG A 284 19.97 9.65 21.01
N PHE A 285 18.84 9.01 21.30
CA PHE A 285 17.61 9.23 20.59
C PHE A 285 16.39 8.96 21.47
N LEU A 286 15.25 9.55 21.10
CA LEU A 286 13.99 9.32 21.80
C LEU A 286 13.47 7.92 21.48
N ILE A 287 12.92 7.26 22.48
CA ILE A 287 12.09 6.07 22.26
C ILE A 287 10.77 6.61 21.69
N ASN A 288 10.65 6.63 20.36
CA ASN A 288 9.37 6.87 19.73
C ASN A 288 8.46 5.67 20.07
N HIS A 289 7.52 5.88 20.98
CA HIS A 289 6.32 5.05 21.01
C HIS A 289 5.51 5.44 19.76
N PRO A 290 5.30 4.53 18.80
CA PRO A 290 4.21 4.72 17.85
C PRO A 290 2.88 4.83 18.60
#